data_AF-A0A286GVZ0-F1
#
_entry.id   AF-A0A286GVZ0-F1
#
_cell.length_a   1.000
_cell.length_b   1.000
_cell.length_c   1.000
_cell.angle_alpha   90.00
_cell.angle_beta   90.00
_cell.angle_gamma   90.00
#
_symmetry.space_group_name_H-M   'P 1'
#
loop_
_entity.id
_entity.type
_entity.pdbx_description
1 polymer ?
#
loop_
_entity_poly.entity_id
_entity_poly.type
_entity_poly.pdbx_seq_one_letter_code
_entity_poly.pdbx_strand_id
1 'polypeptide(L)'
;MDVDREQRAPAGAITVEDEAADRRVLCLRGDVDTAVATRFTSARGRERVVVDAIDAGGVTFISSSGLALMLLCAEASAAAGRRPVLRRSSRPIDRALQLAGIDTVFLRPEAEEPPR
;
A
#
# COMPACT_ATOMS: atom_id res chain seq x y z
N MET A 1 -22.26 -4.05 31.16
CA MET A 1 -22.76 -3.05 30.21
C MET A 1 -22.09 -3.36 28.89
N ASP A 2 -22.76 -4.21 28.11
CA ASP A 2 -22.39 -4.51 26.73
C ASP A 2 -22.57 -3.23 25.91
N VAL A 3 -21.45 -2.68 25.45
CA VAL A 3 -21.48 -1.77 24.31
C VAL A 3 -21.10 -2.63 23.11
N ASP A 4 -22.09 -2.85 22.25
CA ASP A 4 -21.95 -3.34 20.89
C ASP A 4 -20.62 -2.88 20.30
N ARG A 5 -19.62 -3.76 20.33
CA ARG A 5 -18.42 -3.61 19.54
C ARG A 5 -18.85 -3.97 18.14
N GLU A 6 -19.60 -3.08 17.49
CA GLU A 6 -19.95 -3.18 16.08
C GLU A 6 -18.65 -3.49 15.36
N GLN A 7 -18.54 -4.73 14.89
CA GLN A 7 -17.47 -5.19 14.04
C GLN A 7 -17.68 -4.56 12.65
N ARG A 8 -17.76 -3.22 12.60
CA ARG A 8 -17.77 -2.47 11.36
C ARG A 8 -16.51 -2.90 10.65
N ALA A 9 -16.67 -3.63 9.55
CA ALA A 9 -15.54 -3.98 8.70
C ALA A 9 -14.76 -2.67 8.45
N PRO A 10 -13.43 -2.68 8.60
CA PRO A 10 -12.67 -1.47 8.39
C PRO A 10 -13.02 -0.91 7.00
N ALA A 11 -13.20 0.40 6.91
CA ALA A 11 -13.58 1.07 5.67
C ALA A 11 -12.52 0.92 4.56
N GLY A 12 -11.33 0.41 4.91
CA GLY A 12 -10.30 -0.03 3.98
C GLY A 12 -9.59 -1.31 4.41
N ALA A 13 -8.70 -1.77 3.55
CA ALA A 13 -7.93 -2.98 3.75
C ALA A 13 -6.54 -2.86 3.11
N ILE A 14 -5.60 -3.62 3.67
CA ILE A 14 -4.28 -3.85 3.10
C ILE A 14 -4.09 -5.36 3.02
N THR A 15 -3.83 -5.85 1.82
CA THR A 15 -3.58 -7.27 1.54
C THR A 15 -2.25 -7.41 0.81
N VAL A 16 -1.65 -8.60 0.91
CA VAL A 16 -0.56 -9.00 0.00
C VAL A 16 -1.11 -10.13 -0.84
N GLU A 17 -1.13 -9.91 -2.13
CA GLU A 17 -1.66 -10.85 -3.12
C GLU A 17 -0.49 -11.38 -3.96
N ASP A 18 -0.48 -12.70 -4.20
CA ASP A 18 0.48 -13.33 -5.09
C ASP A 18 -0.09 -13.31 -6.53
N GLU A 19 0.64 -12.67 -7.44
CA GLU A 19 0.38 -12.61 -8.87
C GLU A 19 1.21 -13.69 -9.61
N ALA A 20 0.94 -13.87 -10.91
CA ALA A 20 1.71 -14.77 -11.76
C ALA A 20 3.23 -14.46 -11.72
N ALA A 21 4.04 -15.49 -11.96
CA ALA A 21 5.50 -15.43 -11.94
C ALA A 21 6.10 -15.04 -10.57
N ASP A 22 5.52 -15.55 -9.48
CA ASP A 22 5.99 -15.35 -8.09
C ASP A 22 6.11 -13.88 -7.69
N ARG A 23 5.28 -13.02 -8.30
CA ARG A 23 5.23 -11.59 -8.01
C ARG A 23 4.30 -11.34 -6.86
N ARG A 24 4.69 -10.50 -5.91
CA ARG A 24 3.84 -10.14 -4.76
C ARG A 24 3.41 -8.69 -4.87
N VAL A 25 2.14 -8.41 -4.60
CA VAL A 25 1.58 -7.06 -4.68
C VAL A 25 0.96 -6.66 -3.35
N LEU A 26 1.36 -5.50 -2.84
CA LEU A 26 0.69 -4.86 -1.72
C LEU A 26 -0.54 -4.12 -2.25
N CYS A 27 -1.73 -4.65 -1.99
CA CYS A 27 -2.99 -4.06 -2.44
C CYS A 27 -3.60 -3.19 -1.32
N LEU A 28 -3.83 -1.92 -1.63
CA LEU A 28 -4.47 -0.94 -0.73
C LEU A 28 -5.83 -0.54 -1.32
N ARG A 29 -6.89 -0.62 -0.49
CA ARG A 29 -8.26 -0.27 -0.92
C ARG A 29 -9.05 0.39 0.21
N GLY A 30 -9.98 1.26 -0.14
CA GLY A 30 -10.80 2.03 0.78
C GLY A 30 -9.99 3.04 1.59
N ASP A 31 -10.41 3.29 2.83
CA ASP A 31 -9.75 4.22 3.73
C ASP A 31 -8.58 3.53 4.45
N VAL A 32 -7.36 3.91 4.09
CA VAL A 32 -6.12 3.37 4.65
C VAL A 32 -5.63 4.28 5.77
N ASP A 33 -6.26 4.15 6.92
CA ASP A 33 -5.94 4.92 8.12
C ASP A 33 -4.95 4.20 9.06
N THR A 34 -4.73 4.78 10.23
CA THR A 34 -3.87 4.20 11.26
C THR A 34 -4.39 2.88 11.79
N ALA A 35 -5.70 2.70 11.96
CA ALA A 35 -6.28 1.45 12.46
C ALA A 35 -6.07 0.30 11.45
N VAL A 36 -6.26 0.58 10.17
CA VAL A 36 -6.00 -0.37 9.07
C VAL A 36 -4.51 -0.73 9.01
N ALA A 37 -3.61 0.25 9.09
CA ALA A 37 -2.16 0.02 9.10
C ALA A 37 -1.70 -0.80 10.32
N THR A 38 -2.22 -0.49 11.52
CA THR A 38 -1.91 -1.24 12.74
C THR A 38 -2.45 -2.66 12.66
N ARG A 39 -3.65 -2.88 12.13
CA ARG A 39 -4.19 -4.23 11.94
C ARG A 39 -3.31 -5.06 11.04
N PHE A 40 -2.87 -4.50 9.91
CA PHE A 40 -2.00 -5.17 8.95
C PHE A 40 -0.64 -5.55 9.56
N THR A 41 0.01 -4.60 10.22
CA THR A 41 1.32 -4.84 10.85
C THR A 41 1.22 -5.82 12.03
N SER A 42 0.18 -5.71 12.85
CA SER A 42 -0.04 -6.62 13.99
C SER A 42 -0.25 -8.06 13.56
N ALA A 43 -0.92 -8.29 12.42
CA ALA A 43 -1.13 -9.63 11.87
C ALA A 43 0.18 -10.30 11.38
N ARG A 44 1.20 -9.51 11.02
CA ARG A 44 2.49 -10.00 10.50
C ARG A 44 3.62 -9.99 11.52
N GLY A 45 3.43 -9.31 12.65
CA GLY A 45 4.44 -9.20 13.70
C GLY A 45 5.71 -8.52 13.19
N ARG A 46 6.84 -9.24 13.22
CA ARG A 46 8.17 -8.73 12.81
C ARG A 46 8.54 -9.03 11.36
N GLU A 47 7.67 -9.72 10.62
CA GLU A 47 7.92 -10.06 9.23
C GLU A 47 7.97 -8.81 8.35
N ARG A 48 9.06 -8.63 7.60
CA ARG A 48 9.16 -7.56 6.61
C ARG A 48 8.45 -7.99 5.33
N VAL A 49 7.51 -7.16 4.87
CA VAL A 49 6.75 -7.41 3.65
C VAL A 49 7.58 -7.00 2.44
N VAL A 50 7.99 -7.98 1.64
CA VAL A 50 8.71 -7.80 0.38
C VAL A 50 7.73 -7.99 -0.78
N VAL A 51 7.64 -7.00 -1.66
CA VAL A 51 6.72 -6.95 -2.80
C VAL A 51 7.39 -6.43 -4.08
N ASP A 52 6.83 -6.79 -5.21
CA ASP A 52 7.22 -6.34 -6.55
C ASP A 52 6.37 -5.17 -7.04
N ALA A 53 5.22 -4.92 -6.40
CA ALA A 53 4.38 -3.76 -6.69
C ALA A 53 3.54 -3.34 -5.49
N ILE A 54 3.07 -2.10 -5.53
CA ILE A 54 2.07 -1.55 -4.63
C ILE A 54 0.91 -1.08 -5.51
N ASP A 55 -0.30 -1.59 -5.27
CA ASP A 55 -1.50 -1.18 -5.97
C ASP A 55 -2.35 -0.31 -5.06
N ALA A 56 -2.51 0.95 -5.44
CA ALA A 56 -3.21 1.93 -4.62
C ALA A 56 -4.46 2.53 -5.31
N GLY A 57 -5.01 1.82 -6.31
CA GLY A 57 -6.13 2.34 -7.11
C GLY A 57 -7.47 2.33 -6.43
N GLY A 58 -7.64 1.45 -5.44
CA GLY A 58 -8.85 1.41 -4.63
C GLY A 58 -8.85 2.39 -3.46
N VAL A 59 -7.79 3.18 -3.25
CA VAL A 59 -7.65 4.01 -2.05
C VAL A 59 -8.49 5.28 -2.15
N THR A 60 -9.37 5.48 -1.19
CA THR A 60 -10.25 6.66 -1.05
C THR A 60 -9.70 7.69 -0.06
N PHE A 61 -8.88 7.24 0.90
CA PHE A 61 -8.19 8.08 1.88
C PHE A 61 -6.91 7.38 2.35
N ILE A 62 -5.86 8.15 2.68
CA ILE A 62 -4.65 7.61 3.31
C ILE A 62 -4.16 8.52 4.44
N SER A 63 -3.82 7.92 5.58
CA SER A 63 -3.15 8.61 6.70
C SER A 63 -1.62 8.56 6.57
N SER A 64 -0.93 9.32 7.41
CA SER A 64 0.54 9.24 7.52
C SER A 64 1.03 7.84 7.90
N SER A 65 0.28 7.09 8.71
CA SER A 65 0.62 5.70 9.06
C SER A 65 0.51 4.76 7.85
N GLY A 66 -0.51 4.94 7.00
CA GLY A 66 -0.63 4.19 5.74
C GLY A 66 0.53 4.49 4.80
N LEU A 67 0.90 5.77 4.69
CA LEU A 67 2.02 6.19 3.85
C LEU A 67 3.38 5.67 4.35
N ALA A 68 3.61 5.73 5.67
CA ALA A 68 4.80 5.16 6.29
C ALA A 68 4.89 3.64 6.05
N LEU A 69 3.77 2.92 6.09
CA LEU A 69 3.76 1.50 5.79
C LEU A 69 4.13 1.22 4.32
N MET A 70 3.64 2.01 3.36
CA MET A 70 4.04 1.89 1.96
C MET A 70 5.56 2.08 1.81
N LEU A 71 6.13 3.07 2.48
CA LEU A 71 7.57 3.35 2.46
C LEU A 71 8.37 2.18 3.05
N LEU A 72 7.98 1.68 4.22
CA LEU A 72 8.64 0.53 4.87
C LEU A 72 8.62 -0.72 3.99
N CYS A 73 7.50 -0.97 3.28
CA CYS A 73 7.42 -2.09 2.33
C CYS A 73 8.34 -1.85 1.13
N ALA A 74 8.40 -0.62 0.61
CA ALA A 74 9.30 -0.27 -0.49
C ALA A 74 10.78 -0.45 -0.11
N GLU A 75 11.18 0.01 1.08
CA GLU A 75 12.53 -0.15 1.62
C GLU A 75 12.88 -1.62 1.86
N ALA A 76 11.98 -2.39 2.48
CA ALA A 76 12.19 -3.82 2.68
C ALA A 76 12.38 -4.56 1.36
N SER A 77 11.59 -4.20 0.36
CA SER A 77 11.68 -4.77 -0.99
C SER A 77 12.99 -4.39 -1.67
N ALA A 78 13.41 -3.12 -1.57
CA ALA A 78 14.69 -2.65 -2.08
C ALA A 78 15.88 -3.37 -1.43
N ALA A 79 15.85 -3.58 -0.11
CA ALA A 79 16.84 -4.33 0.63
C ALA A 79 16.90 -5.82 0.23
N ALA A 80 15.78 -6.38 -0.23
CA ALA A 80 15.69 -7.73 -0.81
C ALA A 80 16.05 -7.79 -2.31
N GLY A 81 16.58 -6.71 -2.88
CA GLY A 81 16.95 -6.64 -4.30
C GLY A 81 15.80 -6.42 -5.27
N ARG A 82 14.58 -6.18 -4.76
CA ARG A 82 13.39 -5.84 -5.58
C ARG A 82 13.33 -4.33 -5.83
N ARG A 83 12.46 -3.93 -6.76
CA ARG A 83 12.16 -2.53 -7.08
C ARG A 83 10.65 -2.38 -7.25
N PRO A 84 9.90 -2.21 -6.15
CA PRO A 84 8.45 -2.18 -6.24
C PRO A 84 7.96 -0.96 -7.01
N VAL A 85 7.02 -1.19 -7.92
CA VAL A 85 6.36 -0.12 -8.68
C VAL A 85 5.01 0.23 -8.06
N LEU A 86 4.68 1.52 -7.97
CA LEU A 86 3.37 2.01 -7.58
C LEU A 86 2.43 2.03 -8.79
N ARG A 87 1.52 1.07 -8.82
CA ARG A 87 0.52 0.87 -9.87
C ARG A 87 -0.79 1.53 -9.50
N ARG A 88 -1.53 1.98 -10.53
CA ARG A 88 -2.89 2.51 -10.44
C ARG A 88 -3.06 3.51 -9.29
N SER A 89 -2.10 4.40 -9.03
CA SER A 89 -2.19 5.33 -7.90
C SER A 89 -3.46 6.18 -7.96
N SER A 90 -4.19 6.25 -6.86
CA SER A 90 -5.38 7.09 -6.76
C SER A 90 -5.01 8.54 -6.43
N ARG A 91 -5.93 9.48 -6.72
CA ARG A 91 -5.73 10.91 -6.42
C ARG A 91 -5.39 11.21 -4.96
N PRO A 92 -6.03 10.59 -3.94
CA PRO A 92 -5.61 10.72 -2.55
C PRO A 92 -4.15 10.33 -2.31
N ILE A 93 -3.68 9.26 -2.94
CA ILE A 93 -2.29 8.79 -2.82
C ILE A 93 -1.33 9.80 -3.45
N ASP A 94 -1.58 10.21 -4.70
CA ASP A 94 -0.72 11.17 -5.38
C ASP A 94 -0.63 12.49 -4.61
N ARG A 95 -1.75 12.97 -4.05
CA ARG A 95 -1.77 14.18 -3.23
C ARG A 95 -1.00 14.01 -1.93
N ALA A 96 -1.15 12.88 -1.24
CA ALA A 96 -0.44 12.61 -0.01
C ALA A 96 1.08 12.53 -0.23
N LEU A 97 1.51 11.85 -1.29
CA LEU A 97 2.93 11.76 -1.68
C LEU A 97 3.52 13.14 -2.00
N GLN A 98 2.79 13.95 -2.75
CA GLN A 98 3.22 15.32 -3.08
C GLN A 98 3.32 16.19 -1.82
N LEU A 99 2.34 16.13 -0.93
CA LEU A 99 2.36 16.90 0.32
C LEU A 99 3.48 16.45 1.26
N ALA A 100 3.84 15.17 1.24
CA ALA A 100 4.96 14.62 1.99
C ALA A 100 6.33 14.84 1.30
N GLY A 101 6.35 15.33 0.05
CA GLY A 101 7.58 15.54 -0.72
C GLY A 101 8.30 14.24 -1.12
N ILE A 102 7.56 13.14 -1.27
CA ILE A 102 8.10 11.79 -1.56
C ILE A 102 7.48 11.17 -2.82
N ASP A 103 6.91 11.97 -3.70
CA ASP A 103 6.30 11.52 -4.95
C ASP A 103 7.28 10.82 -5.91
N THR A 104 8.58 11.09 -5.78
CA THR A 104 9.67 10.47 -6.56
C THR A 104 10.21 9.17 -5.95
N VAL A 105 9.83 8.83 -4.71
CA VAL A 105 10.32 7.61 -4.03
C VAL A 105 9.76 6.34 -4.67
N PHE A 106 8.54 6.40 -5.17
CA PHE A 106 7.87 5.25 -5.78
C PHE A 106 8.05 5.28 -7.29
N LEU A 107 8.73 4.26 -7.82
CA LEU A 107 8.78 4.03 -9.26
C LEU A 107 7.36 3.84 -9.79
N ARG A 108 7.02 4.54 -10.87
CA ARG A 108 5.75 4.31 -11.58
C ARG A 108 5.99 3.26 -12.67
N PRO A 109 4.98 2.46 -13.05
CA PRO A 109 5.09 1.68 -14.27
C PRO A 109 5.46 2.64 -15.40
N GLU A 110 6.46 2.27 -16.20
CA GLU A 110 6.68 2.95 -17.47
C GLU A 110 5.34 2.91 -18.19
N ALA A 111 4.86 4.06 -18.66
CA ALA A 111 3.65 4.09 -19.47
C ALA A 111 3.93 3.16 -20.64
N GLU A 112 3.25 2.00 -20.66
CA GLU A 112 3.25 1.13 -21.83
C GLU A 112 2.71 2.02 -22.94
N GLU A 113 3.61 2.51 -23.82
CA GLU A 113 3.19 3.26 -24.99
C GLU A 113 2.16 2.37 -25.69
N PRO A 114 0.91 2.85 -25.91
CA PRO A 114 -0.06 2.04 -26.60
C PRO A 114 0.54 1.66 -27.97
N PRO A 115 0.41 0.39 -28.42
CA PRO A 115 0.88 0.02 -29.74
C PRO A 115 0.22 0.96 -30.76
N ARG A 116 1.05 1.64 -31.56
CA ARG A 116 0.62 2.57 -32.61
C ARG A 116 -0.20 1.86 -33.69
#